data_AF-A0A3T1B2X8-F1
#
_entry.id   AF-A0A3T1B2X8-F1
#
_cell.length_a   1.000
_cell.length_b   1.000
_cell.length_c   1.000
_cell.angle_alpha   90.00
_cell.angle_beta   90.00
_cell.angle_gamma   90.00
#
_symmetry.space_group_name_H-M   'P 1'
#
loop_
_entity.id
_entity.type
_entity.pdbx_description
1 polymer ?
#
loop_
_entity_poly.entity_id
_entity_poly.type
_entity_poly.pdbx_seq_one_letter_code
_entity_poly.pdbx_strand_id
1 'polypeptide(L)'
;MLAPHLQEIIESLATGETAREAAARLFISPNTVKSRLKTLYQQLGARDQAHAVAIAFRLGILRTTDEPHLQPVVIGGLNPDRLRTTIADLTALLRMAEKIPNGPDYQDLLREVAELAADPTADPQVTLQKIARLAESAGDEPSAAAA
;
A
#
# COMPACT_ATOMS: atom_id res chain seq x y z
N MET A 1 -29.96 -6.87 -15.81
CA MET A 1 -28.61 -7.47 -15.64
C MET A 1 -27.88 -7.29 -16.96
N LEU A 2 -26.74 -6.59 -16.99
CA LEU A 2 -25.97 -6.39 -18.23
C LEU A 2 -25.18 -7.66 -18.56
N ALA A 3 -25.04 -7.98 -19.85
CA ALA A 3 -24.19 -9.09 -20.26
C ALA A 3 -22.70 -8.71 -20.09
N PRO A 4 -21.79 -9.67 -19.80
CA PRO A 4 -20.37 -9.39 -19.54
C PRO A 4 -19.70 -8.57 -20.65
N HIS A 5 -19.97 -8.93 -21.90
CA HIS A 5 -19.41 -8.27 -23.08
C HIS A 5 -19.92 -6.82 -23.29
N LEU A 6 -21.02 -6.43 -22.65
CA LEU A 6 -21.53 -5.05 -22.64
C LEU A 6 -20.95 -4.27 -21.47
N GLN A 7 -20.65 -4.96 -20.36
CA GLN A 7 -19.97 -4.36 -19.22
C GLN A 7 -18.55 -3.89 -19.60
N GLU A 8 -17.80 -4.73 -20.32
CA GLU A 8 -16.48 -4.37 -20.86
C GLU A 8 -16.52 -3.08 -21.72
N ILE A 9 -17.63 -2.85 -22.43
CA ILE A 9 -17.81 -1.70 -23.31
C ILE A 9 -18.13 -0.44 -22.50
N ILE A 10 -19.03 -0.52 -21.51
CA ILE A 10 -19.36 0.65 -20.68
C ILE A 10 -18.17 1.08 -19.81
N GLU A 11 -17.32 0.13 -19.39
CA GLU A 11 -16.04 0.41 -18.72
C GLU A 11 -15.08 1.20 -19.63
N SER A 12 -14.90 0.77 -20.89
CA SER A 12 -14.13 1.54 -21.89
C SER A 12 -14.68 2.96 -22.10
N LEU A 13 -16.00 3.13 -22.15
CA LEU A 13 -16.59 4.45 -22.33
C LEU A 13 -16.35 5.37 -21.12
N ALA A 14 -16.30 4.81 -19.92
CA ALA A 14 -16.07 5.54 -18.69
C ALA A 14 -14.63 6.05 -18.56
N THR A 15 -13.65 5.31 -19.12
CA THR A 15 -12.24 5.72 -19.17
C THR A 15 -11.94 6.68 -20.34
N GLY A 16 -12.91 6.95 -21.20
CA GLY A 16 -12.76 7.83 -22.36
C GLY A 16 -12.14 7.16 -23.58
N GLU A 17 -12.04 5.82 -23.62
CA GLU A 17 -11.55 5.10 -24.79
C GLU A 17 -12.48 5.32 -26.00
N THR A 18 -11.86 5.53 -27.16
CA THR A 18 -12.55 5.52 -28.44
C THR A 18 -12.96 4.10 -28.83
N ALA A 19 -13.93 3.97 -29.73
CA ALA A 19 -14.37 2.65 -30.24
C ALA A 19 -13.24 1.84 -30.91
N ARG A 20 -12.18 2.50 -31.39
CA ARG A 20 -11.00 1.82 -31.96
C ARG A 20 -10.08 1.28 -30.87
N GLU A 21 -9.85 2.05 -29.81
CA GLU A 21 -9.04 1.63 -28.66
C GLU A 21 -9.71 0.48 -27.92
N ALA A 22 -11.02 0.59 -27.66
CA ALA A 22 -11.81 -0.48 -27.07
C ALA A 22 -11.79 -1.76 -27.94
N ALA A 23 -11.85 -1.62 -29.27
CA ALA A 23 -11.74 -2.75 -30.20
C ALA A 23 -10.38 -3.44 -30.11
N ALA A 24 -9.29 -2.67 -30.06
CA ALA A 24 -7.94 -3.20 -29.90
C ALA A 24 -7.76 -3.91 -28.56
N ARG A 25 -8.20 -3.29 -27.46
CA ARG A 25 -8.11 -3.84 -26.09
C ARG A 25 -8.88 -5.15 -25.94
N LEU A 26 -10.06 -5.24 -26.55
CA LEU A 26 -10.94 -6.40 -26.48
C LEU A 26 -10.70 -7.43 -27.59
N PHE A 27 -9.72 -7.23 -28.46
CA PHE A 27 -9.41 -8.09 -29.61
C PHE A 27 -10.64 -8.39 -30.51
N ILE A 28 -11.46 -7.36 -30.75
CA ILE A 28 -12.65 -7.45 -31.61
C ILE A 28 -12.63 -6.37 -32.68
N SER A 29 -13.50 -6.49 -33.69
CA SER A 29 -13.61 -5.45 -34.72
C SER A 29 -14.27 -4.17 -34.17
N PRO A 30 -13.91 -2.97 -34.69
CA PRO A 30 -14.62 -1.74 -34.36
C PRO A 30 -16.12 -1.78 -34.69
N ASN A 31 -16.51 -2.58 -35.69
CA ASN A 31 -17.93 -2.78 -36.01
C ASN A 31 -18.65 -3.58 -34.93
N THR A 32 -17.97 -4.56 -34.32
CA THR A 32 -18.48 -5.31 -33.16
C THR A 32 -18.70 -4.37 -31.98
N VAL A 33 -17.76 -3.45 -31.72
CA VAL A 33 -17.90 -2.42 -30.67
C VAL A 33 -19.13 -1.54 -30.93
N LYS A 34 -19.30 -1.04 -32.16
CA LYS A 34 -20.48 -0.24 -32.53
C LYS A 34 -21.80 -0.99 -32.33
N SER A 35 -21.83 -2.28 -32.68
CA SER A 35 -23.01 -3.13 -32.46
C SER A 35 -23.31 -3.29 -30.97
N ARG A 36 -22.28 -3.58 -30.16
CA ARG A 36 -22.41 -3.67 -28.69
C ARG A 36 -22.88 -2.35 -28.07
N LEU A 37 -22.37 -1.20 -28.53
CA LEU A 37 -22.81 0.12 -28.07
C LEU A 37 -24.29 0.37 -28.34
N LYS A 38 -24.79 -0.05 -29.51
CA LYS A 38 -26.22 0.06 -29.83
C LYS A 38 -27.07 -0.76 -28.86
N THR A 39 -26.70 -2.02 -28.62
CA THR A 39 -27.40 -2.88 -27.65
C THR A 39 -27.31 -2.32 -26.23
N LEU A 40 -26.14 -1.82 -25.84
CA LEU A 40 -25.89 -1.19 -24.55
C LEU A 40 -26.81 0.01 -24.32
N TYR A 41 -26.90 0.94 -25.29
CA TYR A 41 -27.76 2.12 -25.18
C TYR A 41 -29.24 1.75 -25.10
N GLN A 42 -29.66 0.74 -25.89
CA GLN A 42 -31.03 0.24 -25.82
C GLN A 42 -31.34 -0.39 -24.46
N GLN A 43 -30.45 -1.20 -23.91
CA GLN A 43 -30.66 -1.84 -22.61
C GLN A 43 -30.64 -0.85 -21.44
N LEU A 44 -29.80 0.19 -21.52
CA LEU A 44 -29.72 1.22 -20.49
C LEU A 44 -30.79 2.31 -20.66
N GLY A 45 -31.50 2.39 -21.80
CA GLY A 45 -32.36 3.52 -22.11
C GLY A 45 -31.58 4.83 -22.31
N ALA A 46 -30.30 4.72 -22.68
CA ALA A 46 -29.42 5.85 -22.89
C ALA A 46 -29.60 6.45 -24.29
N ARG A 47 -29.43 7.77 -24.40
CA ARG A 47 -29.53 8.50 -25.68
C ARG A 47 -28.16 8.80 -26.30
N ASP A 48 -27.12 8.82 -25.46
CA ASP A 48 -25.75 9.09 -25.83
C ASP A 48 -24.80 8.43 -24.81
N GLN A 49 -23.50 8.50 -25.09
CA GLN A 49 -22.45 7.93 -24.25
C GLN A 49 -22.45 8.49 -22.83
N ALA A 50 -22.57 9.81 -22.68
CA ALA A 50 -22.54 10.46 -21.37
C ALA A 50 -23.74 10.02 -20.52
N HIS A 51 -24.92 9.92 -21.13
CA HIS A 51 -26.12 9.41 -20.49
C HIS A 51 -25.96 7.94 -20.09
N ALA A 52 -25.37 7.10 -20.95
CA ALA A 52 -25.11 5.69 -20.64
C ALA A 52 -24.16 5.52 -19.44
N VAL A 53 -23.06 6.27 -19.41
CA VAL A 53 -22.09 6.25 -18.31
C VAL A 53 -22.73 6.72 -17.00
N ALA A 54 -23.51 7.82 -17.05
CA ALA A 54 -24.24 8.32 -15.88
C ALA A 54 -25.24 7.30 -15.32
N ILE A 55 -25.99 6.61 -16.19
CA ILE A 55 -26.91 5.53 -15.79
C ILE A 55 -26.11 4.37 -15.17
N ALA A 56 -24.99 3.98 -15.78
CA ALA A 56 -24.19 2.86 -15.30
C ALA A 56 -23.58 3.11 -13.91
N PHE A 57 -23.16 4.35 -13.60
CA PHE A 57 -22.78 4.74 -12.24
C PHE A 57 -23.98 4.71 -11.29
N ARG A 58 -25.13 5.25 -11.70
CA ARG A 58 -26.35 5.25 -10.86
C ARG A 58 -26.84 3.84 -10.52
N LEU A 59 -26.67 2.89 -11.44
CA LEU A 59 -27.04 1.49 -11.25
C LEU A 59 -25.96 0.66 -10.53
N GLY A 60 -24.81 1.26 -10.19
CA GLY A 60 -23.68 0.57 -9.55
C GLY A 60 -22.97 -0.46 -10.45
N ILE A 61 -23.20 -0.39 -11.77
CA ILE A 61 -22.50 -1.20 -12.78
C ILE A 61 -21.07 -0.69 -12.90
N LEU A 62 -20.91 0.63 -13.02
CA LEU A 62 -19.62 1.30 -12.86
C LEU A 62 -19.47 1.73 -11.41
N ARG A 63 -18.26 1.57 -10.89
CA ARG A 63 -17.88 2.06 -9.58
C ARG A 63 -16.79 3.11 -9.77
N THR A 64 -16.87 4.22 -9.06
CA THR A 64 -15.73 5.11 -8.89
C THR A 64 -14.76 4.38 -7.96
N THR A 65 -13.92 3.51 -8.50
CA THR A 65 -12.72 3.07 -7.80
C THR A 65 -11.78 4.27 -7.76
N ASP A 66 -12.11 5.20 -6.86
CA ASP A 66 -11.15 6.14 -6.28
C ASP A 66 -10.44 5.48 -5.08
N GLU A 67 -10.52 4.14 -4.98
CA GLU A 67 -9.50 3.41 -4.26
C GLU A 67 -8.27 3.40 -5.17
N PRO A 68 -7.17 4.06 -4.78
CA PRO A 68 -5.91 3.86 -5.48
C PRO A 68 -5.70 2.36 -5.53
N HIS A 69 -5.60 1.81 -6.73
CA HIS A 69 -5.05 0.49 -6.95
C HIS A 69 -3.58 0.55 -6.51
N LEU A 70 -3.36 0.54 -5.19
CA LEU A 70 -2.08 0.29 -4.55
C LEU A 70 -1.81 -1.18 -4.83
N GLN A 71 -1.35 -1.45 -6.05
CA GLN A 71 -0.58 -2.64 -6.30
C GLN A 71 0.48 -2.67 -5.18
N PRO A 72 0.59 -3.76 -4.40
CA PRO A 72 1.64 -3.84 -3.40
C PRO A 72 2.94 -3.53 -4.11
N VAL A 73 3.56 -2.40 -3.76
CA VAL A 73 4.88 -2.07 -4.30
C VAL A 73 5.80 -3.14 -3.75
N VAL A 74 6.12 -4.13 -4.57
CA VAL A 74 7.16 -5.11 -4.27
C VAL A 74 8.47 -4.35 -4.40
N ILE A 75 8.86 -3.66 -3.32
CA ILE A 75 10.18 -3.04 -3.20
C ILE A 75 11.17 -4.22 -3.18
N GLY A 76 11.79 -4.51 -4.32
CA GLY A 76 12.91 -5.44 -4.54
C GLY A 76 13.00 -6.64 -3.60
N GLY A 77 12.41 -7.79 -3.96
CA GLY A 77 12.71 -9.09 -3.33
C GLY A 77 12.42 -9.24 -1.83
N LEU A 78 11.83 -8.24 -1.17
CA LEU A 78 11.52 -8.31 0.25
C LEU A 78 10.40 -9.34 0.49
N ASN A 79 10.73 -10.38 1.25
CA ASN A 79 9.75 -11.36 1.71
C ASN A 79 8.86 -10.69 2.79
N PRO A 80 7.52 -10.69 2.63
CA PRO A 80 6.61 -9.98 3.53
C PRO A 80 6.64 -10.51 4.96
N ASP A 81 6.85 -11.81 5.16
CA ASP A 81 6.93 -12.40 6.50
C ASP A 81 8.22 -11.98 7.21
N ARG A 82 9.35 -11.98 6.48
CA ARG A 82 10.61 -11.46 7.03
C ARG A 82 10.50 -9.98 7.38
N LEU A 83 9.89 -9.17 6.51
CA LEU A 83 9.66 -7.76 6.75
C LEU A 83 8.80 -7.53 8.00
N ARG A 84 7.73 -8.33 8.16
CA ARG A 84 6.86 -8.26 9.36
C ARG A 84 7.64 -8.53 10.64
N THR A 85 8.50 -9.55 10.63
CA THR A 85 9.36 -9.88 11.77
C THR A 85 10.37 -8.77 12.04
N THR A 86 11.07 -8.27 11.01
CA THR A 86 12.01 -7.15 11.15
C THR A 86 11.34 -5.89 11.70
N ILE A 87 10.13 -5.56 11.25
CA ILE A 87 9.36 -4.42 11.80
C ILE A 87 9.04 -4.64 13.28
N ALA A 88 8.62 -5.85 13.67
CA ALA A 88 8.32 -6.17 15.05
C ALA A 88 9.58 -6.06 15.94
N ASP A 89 10.71 -6.58 15.47
CA ASP A 89 12.00 -6.52 16.16
C ASP A 89 12.47 -5.06 16.33
N LEU A 90 12.44 -4.26 15.25
CA LEU A 90 12.78 -2.84 15.31
C LEU A 90 11.85 -2.07 16.25
N THR A 91 10.57 -2.39 16.26
CA THR A 91 9.60 -1.77 17.20
C THR A 91 9.94 -2.12 18.65
N ALA A 92 10.33 -3.36 18.94
CA ALA A 92 10.74 -3.77 20.27
C ALA A 92 12.03 -3.05 20.70
N LEU A 93 13.01 -2.93 19.80
CA LEU A 93 14.26 -2.20 20.05
C LEU A 93 14.02 -0.71 20.34
N LEU A 94 13.16 -0.06 19.56
CA LEU A 94 12.81 1.35 19.79
C LEU A 94 12.19 1.56 21.18
N ARG A 95 11.29 0.67 21.60
CA ARG A 95 10.70 0.73 22.95
C ARG A 95 11.71 0.50 24.07
N MET A 96 12.74 -0.33 23.84
CA MET A 96 13.84 -0.48 24.81
C MET A 96 14.67 0.79 24.87
N ALA A 97 15.03 1.36 23.72
CA ALA A 97 15.82 2.58 23.64
C ALA A 97 15.12 3.79 24.28
N GLU A 98 13.80 3.90 24.14
CA GLU A 98 12.99 4.96 24.80
C GLU A 98 13.11 4.96 26.33
N LYS A 99 13.42 3.82 26.95
CA LYS A 99 13.59 3.72 28.40
C LYS A 99 14.95 4.20 28.87
N ILE A 100 15.95 4.32 27.98
CA ILE A 100 17.30 4.67 28.37
C ILE A 100 17.37 6.20 28.60
N PRO A 101 17.78 6.67 29.79
CA PRO A 101 17.89 8.09 30.06
C PRO A 101 19.02 8.70 29.22
N ASN A 102 18.80 9.93 28.76
CA ASN A 102 19.80 10.71 28.03
C ASN A 102 20.97 11.08 28.97
N GLY A 103 21.98 10.22 29.03
CA GLY A 103 23.21 10.38 29.81
C GLY A 103 24.47 10.06 29.02
N PRO A 104 25.65 10.08 29.68
CA PRO A 104 26.93 9.78 29.03
C PRO A 104 26.93 8.41 28.35
N ASP A 105 26.38 7.39 29.02
CA ASP A 105 26.29 6.03 28.49
C ASP A 105 25.40 5.91 27.24
N TYR A 106 24.35 6.75 27.16
CA TYR A 106 23.48 6.84 25.98
C TYR A 106 24.20 7.50 24.79
N GLN A 107 25.01 8.53 25.04
CA GLN A 107 25.82 9.16 23.99
C GLN A 107 26.89 8.21 23.44
N ASP A 108 27.53 7.44 24.32
CA ASP A 108 28.48 6.39 23.91
C ASP A 108 27.79 5.29 23.10
N LEU A 109 26.59 4.89 23.51
CA LEU A 109 25.77 3.95 22.75
C LEU A 109 25.37 4.49 21.37
N LEU A 110 24.95 5.76 21.26
CA LEU A 110 24.61 6.38 19.98
C LEU A 110 25.81 6.40 19.01
N ARG A 111 27.01 6.65 19.53
CA ARG A 111 28.26 6.59 18.76
C ARG A 111 28.54 5.17 18.25
N GLU A 112 28.41 4.16 19.09
CA GLU A 112 28.55 2.75 18.68
C GLU A 112 27.51 2.33 17.64
N VAL A 113 26.25 2.79 17.77
CA VAL A 113 25.19 2.55 16.77
C VAL A 113 25.51 3.22 15.44
N ALA A 114 26.06 4.44 15.46
CA ALA A 114 26.48 5.14 14.25
C ALA A 114 27.65 4.44 13.54
N GLU A 115 28.62 3.89 14.29
CA GLU A 115 29.71 3.08 13.77
C GLU A 115 29.19 1.78 13.14
N LEU A 116 28.29 1.08 13.83
CA LEU A 116 27.63 -0.13 13.33
C LEU A 116 26.81 0.14 12.05
N ALA A 117 26.15 1.30 11.95
CA ALA A 117 25.41 1.69 10.76
C ALA A 117 26.33 2.00 9.56
N ALA A 118 27.57 2.43 9.82
CA ALA A 118 28.55 2.73 8.79
C ALA A 118 29.23 1.47 8.22
N ASP A 119 29.28 0.37 8.98
CA ASP A 119 29.87 -0.90 8.56
C ASP A 119 28.83 -2.05 8.54
N PRO A 120 28.32 -2.44 7.36
CA PRO A 120 27.33 -3.51 7.23
C PRO A 120 27.87 -4.91 7.55
N THR A 121 29.18 -5.06 7.76
CA THR A 121 29.81 -6.33 8.14
C THR A 121 30.02 -6.48 9.65
N ALA A 122 29.84 -5.40 10.41
CA ALA A 122 29.98 -5.40 11.85
C ALA A 122 28.85 -6.20 12.52
N ASP A 123 29.21 -6.94 13.58
CA ASP A 123 28.26 -7.77 14.33
C ASP A 123 27.41 -6.90 15.27
N PRO A 124 26.07 -6.83 15.08
CA PRO A 124 25.20 -6.01 15.91
C PRO A 124 24.98 -6.56 17.32
N GLN A 125 25.35 -7.82 17.60
CA GLN A 125 24.98 -8.50 18.85
C GLN A 125 25.49 -7.78 20.11
N VAL A 126 26.72 -7.27 20.07
CA VAL A 126 27.32 -6.59 21.22
C VAL A 126 26.55 -5.30 21.56
N THR A 127 26.23 -4.50 20.55
CA THR A 127 25.48 -3.24 20.71
C THR A 127 24.06 -3.51 21.19
N LEU A 128 23.38 -4.52 20.63
CA LEU A 128 22.03 -4.92 21.07
C LEU A 128 22.00 -5.38 22.54
N GLN A 129 23.00 -6.15 22.97
CA GLN A 129 23.11 -6.55 24.38
C GLN A 129 23.32 -5.35 25.31
N LYS A 130 24.08 -4.34 24.87
CA LYS A 130 24.30 -3.12 25.64
C LYS A 130 23.02 -2.28 25.76
N ILE A 131 22.26 -2.16 24.67
CA ILE A 131 20.91 -1.53 24.67
C ILE A 131 20.01 -2.23 25.69
N ALA A 132 19.95 -3.57 25.66
CA ALA A 132 19.13 -4.34 26.59
C ALA A 132 19.51 -4.09 28.05
N ARG A 133 20.81 -4.16 28.40
CA ARG A 133 21.29 -3.91 29.77
C ARG A 133 20.97 -2.50 30.26
N LEU A 134 21.18 -1.49 29.41
CA LEU A 134 20.87 -0.10 29.77
C LEU A 134 19.37 0.12 29.97
N ALA A 135 18.54 -0.49 29.13
CA ALA A 135 17.08 -0.44 29.25
C ALA A 135 16.57 -1.18 30.49
N GLU A 136 17.19 -2.30 30.88
CA GLU A 136 16.91 -3.02 32.13
C GLU A 136 17.28 -2.19 33.35
N SER A 137 18.48 -1.59 33.38
CA SER A 137 18.91 -0.72 34.50
C SER A 137 18.04 0.52 34.66
N ALA A 138 17.44 1.02 33.58
CA ALA A 138 16.53 2.15 33.60
C ALA A 138 15.09 1.78 34.01
N GLY A 139 14.71 0.51 33.86
CA GLY A 139 13.41 -0.01 34.29
C GLY A 139 13.34 -0.40 35.77
N ASP A 140 14.49 -0.48 36.44
CA ASP A 140 14.63 -0.90 37.84
C ASP A 140 14.78 0.27 38.84
N GLU A 141 14.68 1.53 38.40
CA GLU A 141 14.54 2.63 39.36
C GLU A 141 13.15 2.56 40.03
N PRO A 142 13.08 2.32 41.35
CA PRO A 142 11.81 2.38 42.05
C PRO A 142 11.28 3.81 41.93
N SER A 143 10.02 3.92 41.55
CA SER A 143 9.20 5.12 41.69
C SER A 143 9.28 5.65 43.13
N ALA A 144 10.30 6.47 43.41
CA ALA A 144 10.58 7.02 44.72
C ALA A 144 11.08 8.46 44.57
N ALA A 145 10.15 9.37 44.29
CA ALA A 145 10.14 10.75 44.79
C ALA A 145 8.96 11.53 44.20
N ALA A 146 7.75 11.22 44.69
CA ALA A 146 6.67 12.20 44.74
C ALA A 146 6.25 12.31 46.22
N ALA A 147 6.94 13.19 46.94
CA ALA A 147 6.57 13.69 48.26
C ALA A 147 6.75 15.20 48.25
#